data_AF-A0A3Q7T6L2-F1
#
_entry.id   AF-A0A3Q7T6L2-F1
#
_cell.length_a   1.000
_cell.length_b   1.000
_cell.length_c   1.000
_cell.angle_alpha   90.00
_cell.angle_beta   90.00
_cell.angle_gamma   90.00
#
_symmetry.space_group_name_H-M   'P 1'
#
loop_
_entity.id
_entity.type
_entity.pdbx_description
1 polymer ?
#
loop_
_entity_poly.entity_id
_entity_poly.type
_entity_poly.pdbx_seq_one_letter_code
_entity_poly.pdbx_strand_id
1 'polypeptide(L)'
;MESPQDSAITRDINRTFPAHDYFKDTGGDGQDSLYKICKAYSVYDEEIGYCQGQSFLAAVLLLHMPEEQAFSVLVKIMFDYGLRELFKQNFEDLHCKFYQLERLMQEYIPDLYNHFLDISLEAHMYASQWFLTLFTAKFPLYMVFHIIDLLLCEGISVIFNVALGLLKTSKDDLLLTDFEGALKFFRVQLPKRYRSEENAKKLMELACSMKISQKKLKKYEKEYHTMREQQAQQEDPIERFERENRRLQEANMRLEQENDDLAHELVTSKIALRKDLDNAEEKADALNKELLMTKQKLIDAEEEKRRLEDESAQLKEMCRRELDKAESEIKKNSSIIGDYKQICSQLSERLEKQQTANKVEIEKIWQKVDDCERCREFFNKEGRIKGMSSAKEVLDEDTDEEKETLKNQLREMELELAQTKLQLVEAECKIQDLEHHLGLALNEVQAAKKTWFNRTLSSIKTATGVQGKETC
;
A
#
# COMPACT_ATOMS: atom_id res chain seq x y z
N MET A 1 16.89 -25.36 -13.23
CA MET A 1 17.04 -26.71 -12.66
C MET A 1 16.74 -26.62 -11.18
N GLU A 2 15.90 -27.51 -10.65
CA GLU A 2 15.66 -27.63 -9.21
C GLU A 2 16.86 -28.30 -8.56
N SER A 3 17.29 -27.83 -7.38
CA SER A 3 18.39 -28.47 -6.66
C SER A 3 17.80 -29.48 -5.69
N PRO A 4 18.30 -30.73 -5.63
CA PRO A 4 17.84 -31.70 -4.64
C PRO A 4 18.12 -31.25 -3.20
N GLN A 5 18.92 -30.19 -3.01
CA GLN A 5 19.38 -29.69 -1.72
C GLN A 5 18.78 -28.31 -1.37
N ASP A 6 17.71 -27.89 -2.04
CA ASP A 6 17.08 -26.57 -1.84
C ASP A 6 16.73 -26.28 -0.36
N SER A 7 16.25 -27.29 0.38
CA SER A 7 15.97 -27.17 1.83
C SER A 7 17.25 -26.92 2.66
N ALA A 8 18.33 -27.66 2.38
CA ALA A 8 19.60 -27.52 3.08
C ALA A 8 20.24 -26.15 2.82
N ILE A 9 20.21 -25.69 1.56
CA ILE A 9 20.71 -24.38 1.14
C ILE A 9 19.94 -23.26 1.87
N THR A 10 18.61 -23.31 1.84
CA THR A 10 17.75 -22.29 2.46
C THR A 10 18.00 -22.17 3.97
N ARG A 11 18.10 -23.32 4.66
CA ARG A 11 18.41 -23.37 6.09
C ARG A 11 19.76 -22.72 6.41
N ASP A 12 20.76 -22.94 5.57
CA ASP A 12 22.10 -22.39 5.77
C ASP A 12 22.16 -20.89 5.49
N ILE A 13 21.47 -20.41 4.45
CA ILE A 13 21.40 -18.96 4.15
C ILE A 13 20.79 -18.18 5.30
N ASN A 14 19.71 -18.68 5.91
CA ASN A 14 19.05 -18.02 7.05
C ASN A 14 19.98 -17.83 8.27
N ARG A 15 21.06 -18.61 8.39
CA ARG A 15 22.05 -18.49 9.46
C ARG A 15 23.39 -17.89 9.02
N THR A 16 23.54 -17.53 7.74
CA THR A 16 24.78 -16.95 7.20
C THR A 16 24.79 -15.44 7.36
N PHE A 17 25.63 -14.97 8.28
CA PHE A 17 25.81 -13.54 8.61
C PHE A 17 24.49 -12.74 8.72
N PRO A 18 23.49 -13.23 9.48
CA PRO A 18 22.14 -12.65 9.48
C PRO A 18 22.06 -11.22 10.04
N ALA A 19 23.10 -10.77 10.73
CA ALA A 19 23.21 -9.42 11.26
C ALA A 19 23.99 -8.46 10.33
N HIS A 20 24.53 -8.95 9.21
CA HIS A 20 25.27 -8.13 8.25
C HIS A 20 24.29 -7.37 7.34
N ASP A 21 24.52 -6.09 7.10
CA ASP A 21 23.58 -5.22 6.37
C ASP A 21 23.19 -5.74 4.99
N TYR A 22 24.11 -6.43 4.31
CA TYR A 22 23.86 -7.02 2.98
C TYR A 22 23.00 -8.30 3.02
N PHE A 23 22.96 -9.03 4.15
CA PHE A 23 22.30 -10.34 4.26
C PHE A 23 21.13 -10.37 5.25
N LYS A 24 20.87 -9.26 5.97
CA LYS A 24 19.85 -9.21 7.03
C LYS A 24 18.41 -9.30 6.52
N ASP A 25 18.14 -8.81 5.31
CA ASP A 25 16.79 -8.74 4.76
C ASP A 25 16.42 -10.07 4.08
N THR A 26 15.41 -10.75 4.61
CA THR A 26 14.89 -12.00 4.02
C THR A 26 14.33 -11.72 2.63
N GLY A 27 14.86 -12.40 1.62
CA GLY A 27 14.51 -12.15 0.22
C GLY A 27 15.12 -10.87 -0.37
N GLY A 28 16.07 -10.23 0.33
CA GLY A 28 16.88 -9.16 -0.24
C GLY A 28 17.93 -9.70 -1.22
N ASP A 29 18.49 -8.79 -2.03
CA ASP A 29 19.43 -9.12 -3.12
C ASP A 29 20.62 -9.98 -2.64
N GLY A 30 21.17 -9.70 -1.45
CA GLY A 30 22.29 -10.48 -0.93
C GLY A 30 21.93 -11.94 -0.62
N GLN A 31 20.74 -12.21 -0.08
CA GLN A 31 20.29 -13.58 0.15
C GLN A 31 19.93 -14.29 -1.16
N ASP A 32 19.31 -13.58 -2.12
CA ASP A 32 18.97 -14.13 -3.43
C ASP A 32 20.22 -14.51 -4.23
N SER A 33 21.22 -13.63 -4.32
CA SER A 33 22.51 -13.94 -4.95
C SER A 33 23.23 -15.10 -4.27
N LEU A 34 23.20 -15.15 -2.93
CA LEU A 34 23.80 -16.26 -2.19
C LEU A 34 23.09 -17.59 -2.49
N TYR A 35 21.77 -17.58 -2.59
CA TYR A 35 20.95 -18.72 -2.98
C TYR A 35 21.29 -19.20 -4.39
N LYS A 36 21.39 -18.29 -5.36
CA LYS A 36 21.79 -18.60 -6.74
C LYS A 36 23.17 -19.25 -6.81
N ILE A 37 24.16 -18.69 -6.12
CA ILE A 37 25.52 -19.26 -6.07
C ILE A 37 25.52 -20.68 -5.48
N CYS A 38 24.88 -20.87 -4.32
CA CYS A 38 24.84 -22.18 -3.65
C CYS A 38 24.07 -23.21 -4.49
N LYS A 39 22.96 -22.80 -5.09
CA LYS A 39 22.15 -23.64 -5.98
C LYS A 39 22.92 -24.02 -7.25
N ALA A 40 23.58 -23.06 -7.89
CA ALA A 40 24.43 -23.31 -9.05
C ALA A 40 25.56 -24.30 -8.71
N TYR A 41 26.21 -24.13 -7.55
CA TYR A 41 27.26 -25.06 -7.12
C TYR A 41 26.73 -26.47 -6.89
N SER A 42 25.56 -26.60 -6.26
CA SER A 42 24.93 -27.90 -5.98
C SER A 42 24.63 -28.72 -7.23
N VAL A 43 24.40 -28.05 -8.36
CA VAL A 43 24.18 -28.69 -9.67
C VAL A 43 25.50 -28.87 -10.43
N TYR A 44 26.48 -28.00 -10.21
CA TYR A 44 27.78 -28.08 -10.87
C TYR A 44 28.65 -29.24 -10.37
N ASP A 45 28.73 -29.44 -9.04
CA ASP A 45 29.46 -30.55 -8.44
C ASP A 45 28.50 -31.72 -8.18
N GLU A 46 28.19 -32.50 -9.21
CA GLU A 46 27.22 -33.61 -9.13
C GLU A 46 27.63 -34.72 -8.14
N GLU A 47 28.93 -34.83 -7.80
CA GLU A 47 29.45 -35.88 -6.91
C GLU A 47 29.15 -35.59 -5.44
N ILE A 48 29.31 -34.34 -5.00
CA ILE A 48 29.18 -33.95 -3.58
C ILE A 48 27.95 -33.04 -3.37
N GLY A 49 27.61 -32.23 -4.36
CA GLY A 49 26.59 -31.20 -4.27
C GLY A 49 26.94 -30.09 -3.26
N TYR A 50 25.90 -29.44 -2.75
CA TYR A 50 26.01 -28.44 -1.70
C TYR A 50 26.52 -29.04 -0.38
N CYS A 51 27.60 -28.48 0.13
CA CYS A 51 28.17 -28.86 1.42
C CYS A 51 27.65 -27.96 2.55
N GLN A 52 27.26 -28.55 3.69
CA GLN A 52 26.80 -27.76 4.84
C GLN A 52 27.89 -26.78 5.31
N GLY A 53 27.53 -25.50 5.46
CA GLY A 53 28.44 -24.41 5.82
C GLY A 53 29.10 -23.72 4.62
N GLN A 54 28.94 -24.22 3.39
CA GLN A 54 29.50 -23.60 2.18
C GLN A 54 28.93 -22.21 1.91
N SER A 55 27.70 -21.91 2.36
CA SER A 55 27.11 -20.58 2.23
C SER A 55 27.94 -19.48 2.91
N PHE A 56 28.64 -19.79 4.01
CA PHE A 56 29.49 -18.80 4.68
C PHE A 56 30.70 -18.40 3.81
N LEU A 57 31.33 -19.37 3.13
CA LEU A 57 32.40 -19.09 2.18
C LEU A 57 31.88 -18.31 0.97
N ALA A 58 30.75 -18.75 0.38
CA ALA A 58 30.14 -18.06 -0.74
C ALA A 58 29.76 -16.61 -0.39
N ALA A 59 29.24 -16.37 0.81
CA ALA A 59 28.91 -15.03 1.30
C ALA A 59 30.16 -14.15 1.45
N VAL A 60 31.27 -14.69 1.98
CA VAL A 60 32.54 -13.95 2.09
C VAL A 60 33.06 -13.50 0.72
N LEU A 61 32.96 -14.37 -0.30
CA LEU A 61 33.34 -14.01 -1.66
C LEU A 61 32.39 -12.92 -2.22
N LEU A 62 31.08 -13.11 -2.07
CA LEU A 62 30.05 -12.19 -2.56
C LEU A 62 30.14 -10.78 -1.97
N LEU A 63 30.68 -10.64 -0.76
CA LEU A 63 30.97 -9.33 -0.16
C LEU A 63 32.06 -8.53 -0.90
N HIS A 64 32.86 -9.17 -1.75
CA HIS A 64 34.02 -8.56 -2.42
C HIS A 64 33.96 -8.58 -3.94
N MET A 65 33.03 -9.33 -4.52
CA MET A 65 32.91 -9.45 -5.98
C MET A 65 31.46 -9.75 -6.39
N PRO A 66 31.07 -9.46 -7.65
CA PRO A 66 29.73 -9.75 -8.11
C PRO A 66 29.44 -11.26 -8.18
N GLU A 67 28.15 -11.60 -8.27
CA GLU A 67 27.63 -12.96 -8.11
C GLU A 67 28.35 -14.02 -8.97
N GLU A 68 28.54 -13.76 -10.26
CA GLU A 68 29.18 -14.70 -11.19
C GLU A 68 30.66 -14.92 -10.89
N GLN A 69 31.37 -13.87 -10.47
CA GLN A 69 32.77 -13.97 -10.07
C GLN A 69 32.89 -14.72 -8.75
N ALA A 70 31.98 -14.49 -7.80
CA ALA A 70 31.95 -15.21 -6.53
C ALA A 70 31.74 -16.72 -6.75
N PHE A 71 30.83 -17.09 -7.65
CA PHE A 71 30.67 -18.49 -8.07
C PHE A 71 31.96 -19.05 -8.70
N SER A 72 32.58 -18.30 -9.61
CA SER A 72 33.81 -18.73 -10.29
C SER A 72 34.96 -19.00 -9.31
N VAL A 73 35.16 -18.09 -8.34
CA VAL A 73 36.17 -18.25 -7.29
C VAL A 73 35.82 -19.39 -6.33
N LEU A 74 34.54 -19.56 -6.00
CA LEU A 74 34.08 -20.68 -5.17
C LEU A 74 34.44 -22.03 -5.83
N VAL A 75 34.17 -22.19 -7.12
CA VAL A 75 34.55 -23.40 -7.88
C VAL A 75 36.06 -23.62 -7.82
N LYS A 76 36.86 -22.56 -7.97
CA LYS A 76 38.32 -22.65 -7.85
C LYS A 76 38.78 -23.10 -6.46
N ILE A 77 38.21 -22.54 -5.39
CA ILE A 77 38.54 -22.97 -4.02
C ILE A 77 38.17 -24.44 -3.80
N MET A 78 37.02 -24.86 -4.31
CA MET A 78 36.54 -26.22 -4.13
C MET A 78 37.37 -27.25 -4.91
N PHE A 79 37.65 -26.99 -6.19
CA PHE A 79 38.34 -27.94 -7.08
C PHE A 79 39.86 -27.74 -7.10
N ASP A 80 40.34 -26.53 -7.43
CA ASP A 80 41.76 -26.27 -7.65
C ASP A 80 42.55 -26.21 -6.32
N TYR A 81 41.96 -25.66 -5.26
CA TYR A 81 42.55 -25.64 -3.92
C TYR A 81 42.20 -26.88 -3.08
N GLY A 82 41.34 -27.77 -3.61
CA GLY A 82 41.05 -29.07 -3.03
C GLY A 82 40.19 -29.05 -1.76
N LEU A 83 39.41 -27.99 -1.51
CA LEU A 83 38.50 -27.96 -0.35
C LEU A 83 37.44 -29.06 -0.43
N ARG A 84 36.98 -29.41 -1.63
CA ARG A 84 35.94 -30.43 -1.84
C ARG A 84 36.37 -31.83 -1.41
N GLU A 85 37.67 -32.14 -1.47
CA GLU A 85 38.19 -33.46 -1.11
C GLU A 85 37.94 -33.78 0.37
N LEU A 86 37.85 -32.74 1.23
CA LEU A 86 37.52 -32.91 2.65
C LEU A 86 36.11 -33.46 2.90
N PHE A 87 35.19 -33.35 1.93
CA PHE A 87 33.81 -33.83 2.05
C PHE A 87 33.60 -35.22 1.44
N LYS A 88 34.61 -35.76 0.76
CA LYS A 88 34.52 -37.07 0.10
C LYS A 88 34.71 -38.23 1.08
N GLN A 89 34.27 -39.42 0.65
CA GLN A 89 34.57 -40.71 1.29
C GLN A 89 34.32 -40.69 2.80
N ASN A 90 33.18 -40.14 3.24
CA ASN A 90 32.86 -39.99 4.66
C ASN A 90 33.92 -39.20 5.44
N PHE A 91 34.44 -38.11 4.86
CA PHE A 91 35.39 -37.18 5.47
C PHE A 91 36.78 -37.77 5.75
N GLU A 92 37.23 -38.79 5.00
CA GLU A 92 38.53 -39.44 5.21
C GLU A 92 39.70 -38.44 5.14
N ASP A 93 39.69 -37.53 4.17
CA ASP A 93 40.73 -36.50 4.03
C ASP A 93 40.70 -35.48 5.18
N LEU A 94 39.52 -35.18 5.73
CA LEU A 94 39.37 -34.33 6.90
C LEU A 94 39.96 -35.02 8.15
N HIS A 95 39.71 -36.32 8.33
CA HIS A 95 40.32 -37.11 9.40
C HIS A 95 41.85 -37.13 9.29
N CYS A 96 42.38 -37.23 8.06
CA CYS A 96 43.81 -37.04 7.81
C CYS A 96 44.29 -35.65 8.26
N LYS A 97 43.54 -34.56 7.99
CA LYS A 97 43.89 -33.22 8.47
C LYS A 97 43.88 -33.11 9.99
N PHE A 98 42.95 -33.77 10.69
CA PHE A 98 42.95 -33.82 12.15
C PHE A 98 44.20 -34.48 12.70
N TYR A 99 44.58 -35.64 12.15
CA TYR A 99 45.82 -36.31 12.53
C TYR A 99 47.04 -35.41 12.32
N GLN A 100 47.14 -34.76 11.15
CA GLN A 100 48.20 -33.80 10.86
C GLN A 100 48.26 -32.66 11.88
N LEU A 101 47.10 -32.08 12.23
CA LEU A 101 47.01 -31.02 13.23
C LEU A 101 47.50 -31.50 14.59
N GLU A 102 47.10 -32.69 15.04
CA GLU A 102 47.53 -33.26 16.32
C GLU A 102 49.04 -33.57 16.34
N ARG A 103 49.60 -34.08 15.23
CA ARG A 103 51.07 -34.25 15.12
C ARG A 103 51.81 -32.91 15.19
N LEU A 104 51.26 -31.87 14.56
CA LEU A 104 51.83 -30.52 14.64
C LEU A 104 51.70 -29.93 16.05
N MET A 105 50.59 -30.18 16.75
CA MET A 105 50.42 -29.77 18.15
C MET A 105 51.42 -30.47 19.05
N GLN A 106 51.61 -31.78 18.87
CA GLN A 106 52.61 -32.54 19.62
C GLN A 106 54.02 -31.96 19.46
N GLU A 107 54.37 -31.44 18.28
CA GLU A 107 55.69 -30.86 18.03
C GLU A 107 55.83 -29.41 18.51
N TYR A 108 54.83 -28.55 18.25
CA TYR A 108 54.94 -27.10 18.47
C TYR A 108 54.30 -26.60 19.77
N ILE A 109 53.36 -27.37 20.35
CA ILE A 109 52.59 -27.03 21.56
C ILE A 109 52.41 -28.30 22.43
N PRO A 110 53.51 -29.00 22.81
CA PRO A 110 53.43 -30.31 23.47
C PRO A 110 52.69 -30.30 24.81
N ASP A 111 52.78 -29.18 25.54
CA ASP A 111 52.05 -28.93 26.78
C ASP A 111 50.53 -29.03 26.56
N LEU A 112 50.01 -28.32 25.55
CA LEU A 112 48.60 -28.34 25.21
C LEU A 112 48.16 -29.68 24.61
N TYR A 113 49.01 -30.30 23.78
CA TYR A 113 48.72 -31.61 23.21
C TYR A 113 48.53 -32.69 24.29
N ASN A 114 49.44 -32.74 25.28
CA ASN A 114 49.32 -33.70 26.37
C ASN A 114 48.08 -33.45 27.23
N HIS A 115 47.77 -32.19 27.53
CA HIS A 115 46.54 -31.84 28.24
C HIS A 115 45.29 -32.32 27.49
N PHE A 116 45.25 -32.16 26.16
CA PHE A 116 44.12 -32.64 25.34
C PHE A 116 44.00 -34.16 25.35
N LEU A 117 45.11 -34.90 25.40
CA LEU A 117 45.07 -36.34 25.61
C LEU A 117 44.49 -36.70 26.98
N ASP A 118 44.92 -36.02 28.04
CA ASP A 118 44.47 -36.29 29.42
C ASP A 118 42.97 -36.08 29.60
N ILE A 119 42.40 -35.06 28.94
CA ILE A 119 40.95 -34.79 28.94
C ILE A 119 40.18 -35.49 27.80
N SER A 120 40.84 -36.34 27.00
CA SER A 120 40.27 -37.04 25.84
C SER A 120 39.57 -36.11 24.83
N LEU A 121 40.19 -34.96 24.55
CA LEU A 121 39.71 -33.99 23.57
C LEU A 121 40.43 -34.15 22.24
N GLU A 122 39.72 -34.63 21.23
CA GLU A 122 40.25 -34.86 19.89
C GLU A 122 39.98 -33.68 18.93
N ALA A 123 40.83 -33.54 17.92
CA ALA A 123 40.74 -32.42 16.97
C ALA A 123 39.39 -32.33 16.23
N HIS A 124 38.73 -33.46 15.95
CA HIS A 124 37.43 -33.48 15.26
C HIS A 124 36.34 -32.71 16.04
N MET A 125 36.45 -32.64 17.36
CA MET A 125 35.44 -32.03 18.25
C MET A 125 35.44 -30.49 18.18
N TYR A 126 36.55 -29.85 17.79
CA TYR A 126 36.67 -28.39 17.73
C TYR A 126 37.13 -27.84 16.37
N ALA A 127 37.89 -28.60 15.58
CA ALA A 127 38.52 -28.11 14.35
C ALA A 127 37.73 -28.41 13.07
N SER A 128 36.67 -29.23 13.11
CA SER A 128 35.90 -29.60 11.91
C SER A 128 35.46 -28.39 11.08
N GLN A 129 34.89 -27.37 11.73
CA GLN A 129 34.44 -26.15 11.04
C GLN A 129 35.60 -25.27 10.57
N TRP A 130 36.78 -25.36 11.20
CA TRP A 130 37.94 -24.58 10.79
C TRP A 130 38.41 -25.01 9.40
N PHE A 131 38.46 -26.31 9.16
CA PHE A 131 38.82 -26.88 7.86
C PHE A 131 37.69 -26.79 6.85
N LEU A 132 36.48 -27.27 7.19
CA LEU A 132 35.37 -27.37 6.23
C LEU A 132 34.82 -26.01 5.78
N THR A 133 34.92 -24.98 6.63
CA THR A 133 34.39 -23.65 6.32
C THR A 133 35.48 -22.60 6.19
N LEU A 134 36.76 -22.97 6.28
CA LEU A 134 37.89 -22.03 6.25
C LEU A 134 37.71 -20.90 7.30
N PHE A 135 37.25 -21.28 8.50
CA PHE A 135 36.92 -20.39 9.63
C PHE A 135 35.71 -19.43 9.43
N THR A 136 35.09 -19.39 8.25
CA THR A 136 34.02 -18.44 7.89
C THR A 136 32.76 -18.57 8.76
N ALA A 137 32.46 -19.76 9.29
CA ALA A 137 31.22 -20.02 10.03
C ALA A 137 31.17 -19.42 11.45
N LYS A 138 32.33 -19.15 12.07
CA LYS A 138 32.41 -18.76 13.50
C LYS A 138 33.26 -17.53 13.77
N PHE A 139 34.26 -17.24 12.95
CA PHE A 139 35.20 -16.15 13.20
C PHE A 139 34.73 -14.82 12.57
N PRO A 140 35.15 -13.67 13.14
CA PRO A 140 34.78 -12.36 12.60
C PRO A 140 35.27 -12.14 11.17
N LEU A 141 34.46 -11.45 10.35
CA LEU A 141 34.71 -11.21 8.93
C LEU A 141 36.10 -10.64 8.65
N TYR A 142 36.54 -9.64 9.42
CA TYR A 142 37.87 -9.04 9.27
C TYR A 142 39.01 -10.08 9.31
N MET A 143 38.96 -11.00 10.27
CA MET A 143 39.95 -12.08 10.36
C MET A 143 39.81 -13.07 9.21
N VAL A 144 38.57 -13.42 8.85
CA VAL A 144 38.28 -14.37 7.78
C VAL A 144 38.79 -13.87 6.42
N PHE A 145 38.67 -12.57 6.13
CA PHE A 145 39.17 -11.99 4.88
C PHE A 145 40.68 -12.19 4.72
N HIS A 146 41.46 -11.94 5.78
CA HIS A 146 42.90 -12.22 5.78
C HIS A 146 43.23 -13.71 5.61
N ILE A 147 42.41 -14.61 6.16
CA ILE A 147 42.60 -16.05 5.95
C ILE A 147 42.37 -16.41 4.48
N ILE A 148 41.36 -15.83 3.83
CA ILE A 148 41.10 -16.03 2.40
C ILE A 148 42.24 -15.45 1.54
N ASP A 149 42.78 -14.27 1.89
CA ASP A 149 43.95 -13.70 1.20
C ASP A 149 45.13 -14.68 1.20
N LEU A 150 45.47 -15.19 2.38
CA LEU A 150 46.57 -16.15 2.54
C LEU A 150 46.27 -17.50 1.87
N LEU A 151 45.01 -17.95 1.92
CA LEU A 151 44.61 -19.20 1.27
C LEU A 151 44.75 -19.13 -0.24
N LEU A 152 44.30 -18.03 -0.85
CA LEU A 152 44.41 -17.85 -2.29
C LEU A 152 45.87 -17.68 -2.74
N CYS A 153 46.73 -17.09 -1.89
CA CYS A 153 48.15 -16.89 -2.19
C CYS A 153 49.01 -18.15 -1.97
N GLU A 154 48.88 -18.79 -0.80
CA GLU A 154 49.79 -19.84 -0.32
C GLU A 154 49.19 -21.26 -0.41
N GLY A 155 47.88 -21.37 -0.65
CA GLY A 155 47.15 -22.63 -0.75
C GLY A 155 46.56 -23.14 0.57
N ILE A 156 45.74 -24.19 0.51
CA ILE A 156 44.90 -24.66 1.63
C ILE A 156 45.65 -25.03 2.91
N SER A 157 46.96 -25.27 2.84
CA SER A 157 47.79 -25.58 4.02
C SER A 157 47.85 -24.46 5.06
N VAL A 158 47.58 -23.20 4.70
CA VAL A 158 47.51 -22.08 5.66
C VAL A 158 46.50 -22.34 6.78
N ILE A 159 45.49 -23.18 6.57
CA ILE A 159 44.54 -23.54 7.63
C ILE A 159 45.25 -24.18 8.83
N PHE A 160 46.33 -24.93 8.62
CA PHE A 160 47.16 -25.44 9.71
C PHE A 160 47.91 -24.33 10.46
N ASN A 161 48.45 -23.35 9.74
CA ASN A 161 49.14 -22.20 10.31
C ASN A 161 48.21 -21.40 11.23
N VAL A 162 47.00 -21.12 10.76
CA VAL A 162 46.00 -20.38 11.53
C VAL A 162 45.52 -21.21 12.71
N ALA A 163 45.24 -22.50 12.53
CA ALA A 163 44.82 -23.40 13.62
C ALA A 163 45.88 -23.47 14.73
N LEU A 164 47.15 -23.65 14.39
CA LEU A 164 48.24 -23.64 15.37
C LEU A 164 48.43 -22.27 16.01
N GLY A 165 48.31 -21.18 15.25
CA GLY A 165 48.36 -19.82 15.79
C GLY A 165 47.28 -19.58 16.84
N LEU A 166 46.05 -20.03 16.58
CA LEU A 166 44.92 -19.94 17.50
C LEU A 166 45.18 -20.71 18.79
N LEU A 167 45.64 -21.96 18.66
CA LEU A 167 45.96 -22.83 19.79
C LEU A 167 47.14 -22.29 20.60
N LYS A 168 48.19 -21.79 19.95
CA LYS A 168 49.37 -21.23 20.63
C LYS A 168 49.03 -19.98 21.42
N THR A 169 48.23 -19.09 20.84
CA THR A 169 47.81 -17.83 21.46
C THR A 169 46.89 -18.06 22.66
N SER A 170 46.15 -19.18 22.67
CA SER A 170 45.13 -19.49 23.67
C SER A 170 45.56 -20.62 24.63
N LYS A 171 46.82 -21.05 24.58
CA LYS A 171 47.28 -22.24 25.28
C LYS A 171 47.09 -22.14 26.79
N ASP A 172 47.41 -20.99 27.38
CA ASP A 172 47.38 -20.81 28.83
C ASP A 172 45.93 -20.80 29.36
N ASP A 173 44.99 -20.29 28.55
CA ASP A 173 43.56 -20.36 28.87
C ASP A 173 43.03 -21.80 28.80
N LEU A 174 43.50 -22.59 27.83
CA LEU A 174 43.05 -23.97 27.58
C LEU A 174 43.64 -24.99 28.57
N LEU A 175 44.89 -24.80 29.01
CA LEU A 175 45.57 -25.70 29.98
C LEU A 175 44.86 -25.77 31.34
N LEU A 176 44.00 -24.79 31.65
CA LEU A 176 43.25 -24.72 32.90
C LEU A 176 41.82 -25.28 32.77
N THR A 177 41.43 -25.76 31.58
CA THR A 177 40.06 -26.21 31.30
C THR A 177 39.93 -27.72 31.36
N ASP A 178 38.77 -28.20 31.80
CA ASP A 178 38.31 -29.56 31.57
C ASP A 178 37.71 -29.71 30.16
N PHE A 179 37.22 -30.90 29.84
CA PHE A 179 36.63 -31.21 28.53
C PHE A 179 35.51 -30.23 28.13
N GLU A 180 34.55 -29.95 29.02
CA GLU A 180 33.43 -29.05 28.73
C GLU A 180 33.90 -27.59 28.61
N GLY A 181 34.80 -27.17 29.50
CA GLY A 181 35.41 -25.84 29.49
C GLY A 181 36.14 -25.55 28.18
N ALA A 182 36.92 -26.52 27.67
CA ALA A 182 37.63 -26.39 26.42
C ALA A 182 36.68 -26.23 25.22
N LEU A 183 35.64 -27.06 25.12
CA LEU A 183 34.62 -26.95 24.06
C LEU A 183 33.87 -25.62 24.11
N LYS A 184 33.53 -25.15 25.32
CA LYS A 184 32.91 -23.83 25.50
C LYS A 184 33.84 -22.72 25.05
N PHE A 185 35.13 -22.80 25.41
CA PHE A 185 36.16 -21.85 25.02
C PHE A 185 36.26 -21.72 23.49
N PHE A 186 36.38 -22.84 22.77
CA PHE A 186 36.44 -22.86 21.32
C PHE A 186 35.19 -22.28 20.66
N ARG A 187 34.01 -22.53 21.24
CA ARG A 187 32.73 -22.09 20.66
C ARG A 187 32.45 -20.61 20.86
N VAL A 188 32.83 -20.03 22.00
CA VAL A 188 32.36 -18.69 22.41
C VAL A 188 33.51 -17.70 22.61
N GLN A 189 34.49 -18.04 23.45
CA GLN A 189 35.55 -17.11 23.85
C GLN A 189 36.55 -16.90 22.72
N LEU A 190 36.98 -17.98 22.06
CA LEU A 190 38.01 -17.93 21.02
C LEU A 190 37.61 -17.01 19.86
N PRO A 191 36.42 -17.14 19.22
CA PRO A 191 36.06 -16.25 18.12
C PRO A 191 35.83 -14.80 18.56
N LYS A 192 35.35 -14.58 19.80
CA LYS A 192 35.13 -13.23 20.34
C LYS A 192 36.44 -12.44 20.47
N ARG A 193 37.56 -13.11 20.80
CA ARG A 193 38.88 -12.49 20.94
C ARG A 193 39.35 -11.79 19.66
N TYR A 194 38.97 -12.33 18.49
CA TYR A 194 39.39 -11.83 17.19
C TYR A 194 38.42 -10.84 16.54
N ARG A 195 37.45 -10.32 17.31
CA ARG A 195 36.67 -9.14 16.88
C ARG A 195 37.53 -7.87 16.86
N SER A 196 38.62 -7.86 17.64
CA SER A 196 39.63 -6.81 17.57
C SER A 196 40.55 -7.06 16.36
N GLU A 197 40.63 -6.07 15.47
CA GLU A 197 41.52 -6.11 14.30
C GLU A 197 42.98 -6.28 14.71
N GLU A 198 43.41 -5.69 15.83
CA GLU A 198 44.78 -5.82 16.33
C GLU A 198 45.11 -7.28 16.68
N ASN A 199 44.17 -7.98 17.34
CA ASN A 199 44.34 -9.40 17.66
C ASN A 199 44.34 -10.25 16.39
N ALA A 200 43.50 -9.94 15.42
CA ALA A 200 43.47 -10.64 14.13
C ALA A 200 44.80 -10.47 13.38
N LYS A 201 45.34 -9.25 13.30
CA LYS A 201 46.66 -8.98 12.69
C LYS A 201 47.78 -9.76 13.36
N LYS A 202 47.87 -9.71 14.70
CA LYS A 202 48.87 -10.47 15.47
C LYS A 202 48.76 -11.98 15.23
N LEU A 203 47.54 -12.50 15.11
CA LEU A 203 47.32 -13.91 14.78
C LEU A 203 47.82 -14.24 13.37
N MET A 204 47.54 -13.40 12.37
CA MET A 204 48.00 -13.61 11.00
C MET A 204 49.53 -13.54 10.91
N GLU A 205 50.16 -12.56 11.58
CA GLU A 205 51.62 -12.47 11.68
C GLU A 205 52.23 -13.73 12.31
N LEU A 206 51.63 -14.21 13.41
CA LEU A 206 52.04 -15.45 14.05
C LEU A 206 51.88 -16.63 13.08
N ALA A 207 50.72 -16.79 12.45
CA ALA A 207 50.43 -17.88 11.50
C ALA A 207 51.44 -17.90 10.34
N CYS A 208 51.76 -16.74 9.75
CA CYS A 208 52.77 -16.62 8.69
C CYS A 208 54.19 -16.96 9.19
N SER A 209 54.50 -16.67 10.45
CA SER A 209 55.80 -17.02 11.05
C SER A 209 55.98 -18.52 11.32
N MET A 210 54.87 -19.27 11.45
CA MET A 210 54.90 -20.71 11.70
C MET A 210 55.34 -21.46 10.45
N LYS A 211 56.57 -21.99 10.45
CA LYS A 211 57.11 -22.74 9.30
C LYS A 211 56.59 -24.18 9.27
N ILE A 212 55.41 -24.37 8.70
CA ILE A 212 54.87 -25.70 8.39
C ILE A 212 55.27 -26.05 6.95
N SER A 213 56.25 -26.94 6.78
CA SER A 213 56.68 -27.33 5.43
C SER A 213 55.73 -28.36 4.81
N GLN A 214 55.50 -28.25 3.51
CA GLN A 214 54.74 -29.25 2.75
C GLN A 214 55.30 -30.67 2.90
N LYS A 215 56.63 -30.79 3.02
CA LYS A 215 57.29 -32.08 3.27
C LYS A 215 56.84 -32.71 4.61
N LYS A 216 56.63 -31.89 5.64
CA LYS A 216 56.16 -32.35 6.95
C LYS A 216 54.70 -32.80 6.89
N LEU A 217 53.81 -32.02 6.26
CA LEU A 217 52.41 -32.41 6.07
C LEU A 217 52.30 -33.74 5.29
N LYS A 218 53.03 -33.88 4.18
CA LYS A 218 53.10 -35.13 3.40
C LYS A 218 53.66 -36.32 4.20
N LYS A 219 54.55 -36.08 5.16
CA LYS A 219 55.05 -37.13 6.05
C LYS A 219 53.91 -37.63 6.96
N TYR A 220 53.21 -36.72 7.62
CA TYR A 220 52.10 -37.08 8.51
C TYR A 220 50.90 -37.69 7.77
N GLU A 221 50.65 -37.27 6.53
CA GLU A 221 49.65 -37.90 5.65
C GLU A 221 49.98 -39.37 5.38
N LYS A 222 51.24 -39.68 5.03
CA LYS A 222 51.69 -41.07 4.83
C LYS A 222 51.59 -41.90 6.11
N GLU A 223 51.94 -41.31 7.26
CA GLU A 223 51.80 -41.96 8.57
C GLU A 223 50.33 -42.29 8.86
N TYR A 224 49.41 -41.35 8.61
CA TYR A 224 47.97 -41.56 8.75
C TYR A 224 47.47 -42.71 7.87
N HIS A 225 47.75 -42.69 6.57
CA HIS A 225 47.29 -43.76 5.66
C HIS A 225 47.87 -45.12 6.05
N THR A 226 49.16 -45.18 6.43
CA THR A 226 49.78 -46.42 6.91
C THR A 226 49.09 -46.95 8.17
N MET A 227 48.78 -46.07 9.12
CA MET A 227 48.05 -46.43 10.34
C MET A 227 46.64 -46.94 10.03
N ARG A 228 45.91 -46.28 9.11
CA ARG A 228 44.56 -46.68 8.70
C ARG A 228 44.55 -48.02 7.95
N GLU A 229 45.51 -48.25 7.07
CA GLU A 229 45.68 -49.52 6.38
C GLU A 229 45.98 -50.66 7.37
N GLN A 230 46.85 -50.43 8.36
CA GLN A 230 47.14 -51.41 9.40
C GLN A 230 45.90 -51.72 10.26
N GLN A 231 45.13 -50.71 10.65
CA GLN A 231 43.86 -50.90 11.37
C GLN A 231 42.86 -51.70 10.53
N ALA A 232 42.72 -51.38 9.24
CA ALA A 232 41.84 -52.09 8.33
C ALA A 232 42.26 -53.55 8.08
N GLN A 233 43.57 -53.85 8.14
CA GLN A 233 44.10 -55.22 8.04
C GLN A 233 43.96 -56.02 9.34
N GLN A 234 43.93 -55.36 10.49
CA GLN A 234 43.72 -56.00 11.80
C GLN A 234 42.24 -56.25 12.12
N GLU A 235 41.34 -55.49 11.51
CA GLU A 235 39.91 -55.69 11.65
C GLU A 235 39.46 -56.95 10.90
N ASP A 236 38.82 -57.91 11.60
CA ASP A 236 38.32 -59.13 10.97
C ASP A 236 37.36 -58.75 9.84
N PRO A 237 37.60 -59.20 8.58
CA PRO A 237 36.70 -58.93 7.47
C PRO A 237 35.23 -59.25 7.77
N ILE A 238 34.97 -60.28 8.58
CA ILE A 238 33.63 -60.66 9.01
C ILE A 238 33.03 -59.59 9.92
N GLU A 239 33.75 -59.13 10.95
CA GLU A 239 33.27 -58.08 11.86
C GLU A 239 33.03 -56.75 11.14
N ARG A 240 33.90 -56.41 10.17
CA ARG A 240 33.72 -55.23 9.32
C ARG A 240 32.45 -55.35 8.49
N PHE A 241 32.25 -56.47 7.79
CA PHE A 241 31.05 -56.67 6.98
C PHE A 241 29.79 -56.75 7.83
N GLU A 242 29.82 -57.36 9.01
CA GLU A 242 28.67 -57.38 9.91
C GLU A 242 28.30 -55.98 10.42
N ARG A 243 29.28 -55.14 10.75
CA ARG A 243 29.04 -53.76 11.17
C ARG A 243 28.47 -52.92 10.03
N GLU A 244 29.02 -53.06 8.83
CA GLU A 244 28.53 -52.36 7.66
C GLU A 244 27.11 -52.82 7.28
N ASN A 245 26.85 -54.13 7.35
CA ASN A 245 25.53 -54.68 7.07
C ASN A 245 24.49 -54.23 8.11
N ARG A 246 24.87 -54.15 9.40
CA ARG A 246 24.03 -53.54 10.44
C ARG A 246 23.74 -52.07 10.14
N ARG A 247 24.76 -51.28 9.77
CA ARG A 247 24.59 -49.87 9.37
C ARG A 247 23.66 -49.71 8.17
N LEU A 248 23.85 -50.53 7.13
CA LEU A 248 23.01 -50.50 5.93
C LEU A 248 21.58 -50.91 6.26
N GLN A 249 21.36 -51.89 7.12
CA GLN A 249 20.02 -52.27 7.59
C GLN A 249 19.34 -51.15 8.37
N GLU A 250 20.06 -50.48 9.28
CA GLU A 250 19.54 -49.33 10.03
C GLU A 250 19.22 -48.14 9.11
N ALA A 251 20.10 -47.85 8.14
CA ALA A 251 19.87 -46.81 7.15
C ALA A 251 18.65 -47.13 6.26
N ASN A 252 18.50 -48.39 5.85
CA ASN A 252 17.37 -48.83 5.03
C ASN A 252 16.05 -48.72 5.80
N MET A 253 16.01 -49.14 7.08
CA MET A 253 14.82 -48.94 7.93
C MET A 253 14.48 -47.46 8.10
N ARG A 254 15.47 -46.58 8.27
CA ARG A 254 15.23 -45.13 8.36
C ARG A 254 14.67 -44.56 7.07
N LEU A 255 15.24 -44.93 5.92
CA LEU A 255 14.77 -44.49 4.61
C LEU A 255 13.36 -44.99 4.32
N GLU A 256 13.04 -46.23 4.70
CA GLU A 256 11.67 -46.76 4.61
C GLU A 256 10.70 -45.94 5.47
N GLN A 257 11.09 -45.61 6.72
CA GLN A 257 10.26 -44.81 7.61
C GLN A 257 10.08 -43.36 7.12
N GLU A 258 11.14 -42.71 6.62
CA GLU A 258 11.04 -41.39 6.00
C GLU A 258 10.17 -41.40 4.74
N ASN A 259 10.24 -42.47 3.94
CA ASN A 259 9.40 -42.63 2.76
C ASN A 259 7.93 -42.81 3.14
N ASP A 260 7.64 -43.58 4.21
CA ASP A 260 6.29 -43.73 4.75
C ASP A 260 5.74 -42.41 5.32
N ASP A 261 6.57 -41.65 6.06
CA ASP A 261 6.20 -40.34 6.59
C ASP A 261 5.93 -39.33 5.46
N LEU A 262 6.80 -39.27 4.45
CA LEU A 262 6.61 -38.43 3.26
C LEU A 262 5.36 -38.82 2.47
N ALA A 263 5.08 -40.12 2.33
CA ALA A 263 3.85 -40.60 1.69
C ALA A 263 2.62 -40.16 2.50
N HIS A 264 2.69 -40.20 3.83
CA HIS A 264 1.61 -39.74 4.70
C HIS A 264 1.38 -38.23 4.61
N GLU A 265 2.45 -37.43 4.61
CA GLU A 265 2.39 -35.98 4.42
C GLU A 265 1.82 -35.62 3.04
N LEU A 266 2.26 -36.31 1.99
CA LEU A 266 1.77 -36.09 0.63
C LEU A 266 0.28 -36.35 0.52
N VAL A 267 -0.21 -37.45 1.10
CA VAL A 267 -1.65 -37.78 1.14
C VAL A 267 -2.42 -36.72 1.93
N THR A 268 -1.92 -36.32 3.10
CA THR A 268 -2.55 -35.30 3.95
C THR A 268 -2.63 -33.94 3.24
N SER A 269 -1.53 -33.52 2.61
CA SER A 269 -1.46 -32.29 1.83
C SER A 269 -2.41 -32.33 0.63
N LYS A 270 -2.48 -33.46 -0.08
CA LYS A 270 -3.43 -33.65 -1.18
C LYS A 270 -4.89 -33.54 -0.74
N ILE A 271 -5.24 -34.10 0.42
CA ILE A 271 -6.59 -33.99 0.99
C ILE A 271 -6.90 -32.53 1.36
N ALA A 272 -5.96 -31.82 1.99
CA ALA A 272 -6.11 -30.42 2.35
C ALA A 272 -6.29 -29.52 1.10
N LEU A 273 -5.43 -29.69 0.09
CA LEU A 273 -5.53 -28.96 -1.18
C LEU A 273 -6.85 -29.24 -1.90
N ARG A 274 -7.34 -30.48 -1.86
CA ARG A 274 -8.64 -30.82 -2.44
C ARG A 274 -9.76 -30.09 -1.73
N LYS A 275 -9.74 -30.06 -0.40
CA LYS A 275 -10.72 -29.32 0.40
C LYS A 275 -10.68 -27.81 0.12
N ASP A 276 -9.49 -27.23 -0.03
CA ASP A 276 -9.33 -25.82 -0.35
C ASP A 276 -9.82 -25.49 -1.77
N LEU A 277 -9.60 -26.40 -2.72
CA LEU A 277 -10.14 -26.30 -4.08
C LEU A 277 -11.68 -26.33 -4.06
N ASP A 278 -12.27 -27.30 -3.36
CA ASP A 278 -13.73 -27.41 -3.26
C ASP A 278 -14.33 -26.13 -2.61
N ASN A 279 -13.69 -25.61 -1.54
CA ASN A 279 -14.09 -24.33 -0.92
C ASN A 279 -13.96 -23.12 -1.87
N ALA A 280 -12.94 -23.10 -2.74
CA ALA A 280 -12.73 -22.03 -3.70
C ALA A 280 -13.78 -22.09 -4.82
N GLU A 281 -14.13 -23.29 -5.28
CA GLU A 281 -15.21 -23.52 -6.26
C GLU A 281 -16.56 -23.04 -5.70
N GLU A 282 -16.91 -23.39 -4.46
CA GLU A 282 -18.15 -22.91 -3.82
C GLU A 282 -18.20 -21.37 -3.72
N LYS A 283 -17.08 -20.73 -3.37
CA LYS A 283 -16.98 -19.26 -3.32
C LYS A 283 -17.12 -18.64 -4.71
N ALA A 284 -16.51 -19.24 -5.72
CA ALA A 284 -16.61 -18.76 -7.10
C ALA A 284 -18.06 -18.82 -7.58
N ASP A 285 -18.78 -19.90 -7.30
CA ASP A 285 -20.20 -20.05 -7.65
C ASP A 285 -21.08 -19.03 -6.92
N ALA A 286 -20.83 -18.79 -5.63
CA ALA A 286 -21.54 -17.78 -4.86
C ALA A 286 -21.34 -16.37 -5.43
N LEU A 287 -20.09 -15.99 -5.70
CA LEU A 287 -19.75 -14.70 -6.31
C LEU A 287 -20.35 -14.56 -7.71
N ASN A 288 -20.36 -15.62 -8.51
CA ASN A 288 -20.95 -15.59 -9.84
C ASN A 288 -22.47 -15.37 -9.79
N LYS A 289 -23.15 -15.97 -8.80
CA LYS A 289 -24.58 -15.73 -8.55
C LYS A 289 -24.84 -14.29 -8.13
N GLU A 290 -24.04 -13.74 -7.22
CA GLU A 290 -24.13 -12.33 -6.80
C GLU A 290 -23.87 -11.36 -7.95
N LEU A 291 -22.88 -11.66 -8.79
CA LEU A 291 -22.57 -10.89 -9.99
C LEU A 291 -23.75 -10.86 -10.95
N LEU A 292 -24.40 -12.02 -11.19
CA LEU A 292 -25.57 -12.10 -12.06
C LEU A 292 -26.74 -11.29 -11.50
N MET A 293 -27.01 -11.39 -10.19
CA MET A 293 -28.05 -10.59 -9.53
C MET A 293 -27.76 -9.09 -9.61
N THR A 294 -26.50 -8.68 -9.45
CA THR A 294 -26.09 -7.27 -9.52
C THR A 294 -26.18 -6.73 -10.94
N LYS A 295 -25.80 -7.53 -11.95
CA LYS A 295 -25.98 -7.18 -13.36
C LYS A 295 -27.45 -6.97 -13.71
N GLN A 296 -28.36 -7.84 -13.23
CA GLN A 296 -29.79 -7.65 -13.46
C GLN A 296 -30.30 -6.35 -12.84
N LYS A 297 -29.95 -6.08 -11.58
CA LYS A 297 -30.32 -4.82 -10.91
C LYS A 297 -29.77 -3.59 -11.63
N LEU A 298 -28.57 -3.68 -12.20
CA LEU A 298 -27.98 -2.59 -12.98
C LEU A 298 -28.80 -2.33 -14.25
N ILE A 299 -29.18 -3.37 -14.98
CA ILE A 299 -30.03 -3.26 -16.17
C ILE A 299 -31.36 -2.60 -15.79
N ASP A 300 -32.04 -3.09 -14.76
CA ASP A 300 -33.33 -2.54 -14.30
C ASP A 300 -33.20 -1.05 -13.92
N ALA A 301 -32.10 -0.67 -13.26
CA ALA A 301 -31.82 0.72 -12.89
C ALA A 301 -31.49 1.61 -14.10
N GLU A 302 -30.80 1.09 -15.10
CA GLU A 302 -30.51 1.79 -16.35
C GLU A 302 -31.78 2.03 -17.18
N GLU A 303 -32.69 1.06 -17.22
CA GLU A 303 -34.00 1.20 -17.86
C GLU A 303 -34.86 2.24 -17.14
N GLU A 304 -34.92 2.20 -15.81
CA GLU A 304 -35.62 3.19 -15.00
C GLU A 304 -35.06 4.60 -15.20
N LYS A 305 -33.73 4.74 -15.22
CA LYS A 305 -33.06 6.01 -15.51
C LYS A 305 -33.45 6.53 -16.89
N ARG A 306 -33.45 5.68 -17.91
CA ARG A 306 -33.85 6.08 -19.27
C ARG A 306 -35.31 6.55 -19.29
N ARG A 307 -36.22 5.87 -18.58
CA ARG A 307 -37.62 6.30 -18.47
C ARG A 307 -37.74 7.68 -17.82
N LEU A 308 -37.03 7.91 -16.73
CA LEU A 308 -37.02 9.21 -16.03
C LEU A 308 -36.40 10.33 -16.89
N GLU A 309 -35.38 10.02 -17.69
CA GLU A 309 -34.79 10.97 -18.63
C GLU A 309 -35.79 11.37 -19.73
N ASP A 310 -36.56 10.41 -20.26
CA ASP A 310 -37.62 10.67 -21.24
C ASP A 310 -38.77 11.49 -20.63
N GLU A 311 -39.24 11.15 -19.42
CA GLU A 311 -40.25 11.92 -18.69
C GLU A 311 -39.76 13.36 -18.41
N SER A 312 -38.50 13.52 -17.99
CA SER A 312 -37.87 14.83 -17.78
C SER A 312 -37.81 15.65 -19.07
N ALA A 313 -37.47 15.03 -20.20
CA ALA A 313 -37.44 15.68 -21.50
C ALA A 313 -38.84 16.16 -21.92
N GLN A 314 -39.87 15.34 -21.73
CA GLN A 314 -41.27 15.71 -22.01
C GLN A 314 -41.74 16.87 -21.13
N LEU A 315 -41.43 16.83 -19.82
CA LEU A 315 -41.76 17.92 -18.90
C LEU A 315 -41.06 19.22 -19.30
N LYS A 316 -39.77 19.17 -19.66
CA LYS A 316 -39.03 20.35 -20.14
C LYS A 316 -39.66 20.93 -21.41
N GLU A 317 -40.08 20.08 -22.35
CA GLU A 317 -40.75 20.50 -23.57
C GLU A 317 -42.11 21.15 -23.29
N MET A 318 -42.89 20.57 -22.38
CA MET A 318 -44.17 21.13 -21.95
C MET A 318 -43.98 22.51 -21.30
N CYS A 319 -43.03 22.63 -20.34
CA CYS A 319 -42.71 23.91 -19.71
C CYS A 319 -42.27 24.95 -20.75
N ARG A 320 -41.46 24.57 -21.75
CA ARG A 320 -41.05 25.47 -22.83
C ARG A 320 -42.25 25.99 -23.62
N ARG A 321 -43.19 25.11 -23.99
CA ARG A 321 -44.40 25.52 -24.72
C ARG A 321 -45.29 26.46 -23.91
N GLU A 322 -45.46 26.21 -22.62
CA GLU A 322 -46.25 27.09 -21.76
C GLU A 322 -45.56 28.45 -21.56
N LEU A 323 -44.22 28.48 -21.45
CA LEU A 323 -43.46 29.73 -21.44
C LEU A 323 -43.62 30.52 -22.74
N ASP A 324 -43.49 29.86 -23.91
CA ASP A 324 -43.66 30.52 -25.22
C ASP A 324 -45.08 31.09 -25.39
N LYS A 325 -46.11 30.39 -24.89
CA LYS A 325 -47.50 30.88 -24.86
C LYS A 325 -47.62 32.11 -23.97
N ALA A 326 -47.12 32.05 -22.75
CA ALA A 326 -47.15 33.17 -21.81
C ALA A 326 -46.42 34.40 -22.37
N GLU A 327 -45.25 34.22 -23.00
CA GLU A 327 -44.54 35.30 -23.69
C GLU A 327 -45.35 35.90 -24.85
N SER A 328 -46.03 35.07 -25.64
CA SER A 328 -46.91 35.52 -26.72
C SER A 328 -48.11 36.31 -26.18
N GLU A 329 -48.72 35.88 -25.08
CA GLU A 329 -49.78 36.62 -24.41
C GLU A 329 -49.28 37.95 -23.83
N ILE A 330 -48.12 37.97 -23.18
CA ILE A 330 -47.49 39.21 -22.70
C ILE A 330 -47.27 40.19 -23.86
N LYS A 331 -46.77 39.72 -25.02
CA LYS A 331 -46.61 40.56 -26.22
C LYS A 331 -47.93 41.10 -26.72
N LYS A 332 -48.98 40.28 -26.80
CA LYS A 332 -50.33 40.72 -27.19
C LYS A 332 -50.88 41.76 -26.23
N ASN A 333 -50.81 41.49 -24.92
CA ASN A 333 -51.26 42.42 -23.89
C ASN A 333 -50.49 43.74 -23.96
N SER A 334 -49.17 43.68 -24.17
CA SER A 334 -48.34 44.87 -24.37
C SER A 334 -48.75 45.68 -25.61
N SER A 335 -49.12 45.02 -26.71
CA SER A 335 -49.64 45.68 -27.92
C SER A 335 -50.99 46.35 -27.62
N ILE A 336 -51.92 45.64 -26.99
CA ILE A 336 -53.23 46.17 -26.61
C ILE A 336 -53.08 47.37 -25.68
N ILE A 337 -52.19 47.30 -24.68
CA ILE A 337 -51.89 48.42 -23.79
C ILE A 337 -51.33 49.61 -24.59
N GLY A 338 -50.48 49.34 -25.58
CA GLY A 338 -49.96 50.36 -26.50
C GLY A 338 -51.08 51.06 -27.28
N ASP A 339 -51.97 50.28 -27.89
CA ASP A 339 -53.12 50.78 -28.64
C ASP A 339 -54.08 51.56 -27.74
N TYR A 340 -54.34 51.06 -26.53
CA TYR A 340 -55.19 51.73 -25.54
C TYR A 340 -54.61 53.08 -25.12
N LYS A 341 -53.30 53.14 -24.85
CA LYS A 341 -52.59 54.41 -24.57
C LYS A 341 -52.69 55.39 -25.74
N GLN A 342 -52.57 54.91 -26.98
CA GLN A 342 -52.70 55.75 -28.17
C GLN A 342 -54.13 56.31 -28.32
N ILE A 343 -55.16 55.48 -28.10
CA ILE A 343 -56.55 55.91 -28.11
C ILE A 343 -56.81 56.96 -27.03
N CYS A 344 -56.35 56.74 -25.79
CA CYS A 344 -56.46 57.71 -24.70
C CYS A 344 -55.78 59.04 -25.05
N SER A 345 -54.60 59.00 -25.67
CA SER A 345 -53.90 60.22 -26.12
C SER A 345 -54.71 60.97 -27.19
N GLN A 346 -55.26 60.26 -28.18
CA GLN A 346 -56.07 60.86 -29.24
C GLN A 346 -57.38 61.46 -28.71
N LEU A 347 -58.04 60.77 -27.77
CA LEU A 347 -59.25 61.28 -27.12
C LEU A 347 -58.95 62.52 -26.28
N SER A 348 -57.82 62.53 -25.55
CA SER A 348 -57.37 63.69 -24.78
C SER A 348 -57.09 64.88 -25.69
N GLU A 349 -56.40 64.67 -26.81
CA GLU A 349 -56.11 65.71 -27.80
C GLU A 349 -57.39 66.26 -28.46
N ARG A 350 -58.36 65.38 -28.77
CA ARG A 350 -59.68 65.81 -29.27
C ARG A 350 -60.44 66.63 -28.24
N LEU A 351 -60.44 66.20 -26.98
CA LEU A 351 -61.09 66.91 -25.89
C LEU A 351 -60.49 68.31 -25.71
N GLU A 352 -59.16 68.43 -25.73
CA GLU A 352 -58.48 69.73 -25.69
C GLU A 352 -58.86 70.62 -26.87
N LYS A 353 -58.86 70.08 -28.10
CA LYS A 353 -59.29 70.84 -29.29
C LYS A 353 -60.74 71.32 -29.18
N GLN A 354 -61.64 70.48 -28.68
CA GLN A 354 -63.06 70.83 -28.51
C GLN A 354 -63.28 71.85 -27.40
N GLN A 355 -62.57 71.73 -26.27
CA GLN A 355 -62.58 72.73 -25.20
C GLN A 355 -62.05 74.08 -25.71
N THR A 356 -61.00 74.08 -26.52
CA THR A 356 -60.44 75.30 -27.11
C THR A 356 -61.41 75.94 -28.10
N ALA A 357 -62.05 75.14 -28.96
CA ALA A 357 -63.07 75.60 -29.90
C ALA A 357 -64.30 76.17 -29.16
N ASN A 358 -64.76 75.50 -28.11
CA ASN A 358 -65.87 75.99 -27.27
C ASN A 358 -65.50 77.28 -26.56
N LYS A 359 -64.26 77.43 -26.06
CA LYS A 359 -63.78 78.71 -25.50
C LYS A 359 -63.84 79.83 -26.53
N VAL A 360 -63.38 79.58 -27.76
CA VAL A 360 -63.44 80.57 -28.86
C VAL A 360 -64.88 80.94 -29.22
N GLU A 361 -65.80 79.97 -29.29
CA GLU A 361 -67.22 80.26 -29.56
C GLU A 361 -67.89 81.02 -28.41
N ILE A 362 -67.58 80.68 -27.16
CA ILE A 362 -67.99 81.46 -25.99
C ILE A 362 -67.46 82.89 -26.11
N GLU A 363 -66.21 83.09 -26.51
CA GLU A 363 -65.59 84.41 -26.69
C GLU A 363 -66.25 85.22 -27.82
N LYS A 364 -66.68 84.56 -28.91
CA LYS A 364 -67.48 85.21 -29.98
C LYS A 364 -68.87 85.61 -29.51
N ILE A 365 -69.55 84.74 -28.75
CA ILE A 365 -70.84 85.07 -28.13
C ILE A 365 -70.66 86.28 -27.21
N TRP A 366 -69.59 86.27 -26.40
CA TRP A 366 -69.21 87.37 -25.55
C TRP A 366 -69.00 88.68 -26.29
N GLN A 367 -68.29 88.63 -27.40
CA GLN A 367 -68.03 89.81 -28.22
C GLN A 367 -69.33 90.37 -28.83
N LYS A 368 -70.24 89.51 -29.27
CA LYS A 368 -71.59 89.92 -29.71
C LYS A 368 -72.45 90.51 -28.58
N VAL A 369 -72.28 90.05 -27.35
CA VAL A 369 -72.97 90.59 -26.17
C VAL A 369 -72.41 91.96 -25.77
N ASP A 370 -71.09 92.17 -25.86
CA ASP A 370 -70.44 93.47 -25.56
C ASP A 370 -70.72 94.53 -26.66
N ASP A 371 -70.85 94.12 -27.92
CA ASP A 371 -71.15 95.01 -29.07
C ASP A 371 -72.63 95.46 -29.16
N CYS A 372 -73.51 94.94 -28.30
CA CYS A 372 -74.93 95.31 -28.27
C CYS A 372 -75.20 96.44 -27.27
N GLU A 373 -75.57 97.62 -27.77
CA GLU A 373 -75.84 98.84 -26.98
C GLU A 373 -76.97 98.71 -25.93
N ARG A 374 -77.82 97.67 -26.02
CA ARG A 374 -78.87 97.38 -25.01
C ARG A 374 -78.50 96.24 -24.04
N CYS A 375 -77.57 95.35 -24.39
CA CYS A 375 -77.25 94.17 -23.58
C CYS A 375 -76.03 94.37 -22.66
N ARG A 376 -75.11 95.28 -23.02
CA ARG A 376 -73.89 95.57 -22.26
C ARG A 376 -74.12 96.07 -20.83
N GLU A 377 -75.20 96.81 -20.59
CA GLU A 377 -75.53 97.34 -19.25
C GLU A 377 -76.01 96.25 -18.27
N PHE A 378 -76.45 95.10 -18.80
CA PHE A 378 -77.00 94.02 -17.98
C PHE A 378 -75.96 93.02 -17.50
N PHE A 379 -74.78 92.85 -18.12
CA PHE A 379 -73.80 91.79 -17.78
C PHE A 379 -72.48 92.35 -17.22
N ASN A 380 -71.90 91.71 -16.19
CA ASN A 380 -70.54 92.01 -15.71
C ASN A 380 -69.46 91.33 -16.58
N LYS A 381 -68.17 91.71 -16.42
CA LYS A 381 -67.01 91.14 -17.17
C LYS A 381 -66.81 89.62 -17.00
N GLU A 382 -67.67 88.93 -16.24
CA GLU A 382 -67.65 87.49 -15.95
C GLU A 382 -68.96 86.78 -16.35
N GLY A 383 -69.98 87.48 -16.84
CA GLY A 383 -71.12 86.88 -17.53
C GLY A 383 -72.37 86.71 -16.71
N ARG A 384 -72.51 87.52 -15.65
CA ARG A 384 -73.68 87.51 -14.77
C ARG A 384 -74.46 88.82 -14.84
N ILE A 385 -75.80 88.69 -14.80
CA ILE A 385 -76.74 89.80 -14.95
C ILE A 385 -76.80 90.70 -13.68
N LYS A 386 -76.75 92.03 -13.81
CA LYS A 386 -76.95 93.00 -12.72
C LYS A 386 -78.45 93.33 -12.55
N GLY A 387 -79.04 92.90 -11.43
CA GLY A 387 -80.26 93.50 -10.87
C GLY A 387 -81.57 92.71 -11.01
N MET A 388 -81.66 91.53 -10.39
CA MET A 388 -82.93 90.97 -9.87
C MET A 388 -82.67 90.33 -8.51
N SER A 389 -83.50 90.69 -7.52
CA SER A 389 -83.56 90.09 -6.19
C SER A 389 -84.94 89.47 -5.99
N SER A 390 -84.91 88.17 -5.64
CA SER A 390 -85.92 87.37 -4.95
C SER A 390 -87.08 86.75 -5.75
N ALA A 391 -86.94 85.45 -6.05
CA ALA A 391 -87.91 84.37 -5.82
C ALA A 391 -87.23 83.06 -6.28
N LYS A 392 -86.57 82.33 -5.38
CA LYS A 392 -87.09 81.22 -4.55
C LYS A 392 -87.32 79.95 -5.36
N GLU A 393 -86.48 78.97 -5.05
CA GLU A 393 -86.69 77.51 -5.07
C GLU A 393 -87.32 76.91 -6.33
N VAL A 394 -86.53 76.08 -7.02
CA VAL A 394 -86.85 74.70 -7.44
C VAL A 394 -85.80 74.28 -8.49
N LEU A 395 -85.31 73.04 -8.36
CA LEU A 395 -84.24 72.36 -9.12
C LEU A 395 -82.84 72.43 -8.49
N ASP A 396 -82.78 72.01 -7.22
CA ASP A 396 -81.59 71.42 -6.57
C ASP A 396 -81.80 69.89 -6.44
N GLU A 397 -82.40 69.25 -7.46
CA GLU A 397 -82.56 67.78 -7.51
C GLU A 397 -81.59 67.14 -8.53
N ASP A 398 -81.25 67.80 -9.65
CA ASP A 398 -80.33 67.20 -10.64
C ASP A 398 -78.85 67.21 -10.19
N THR A 399 -78.41 68.19 -9.39
CA THR A 399 -77.05 68.22 -8.83
C THR A 399 -76.86 67.36 -7.60
N ASP A 400 -77.94 66.99 -6.90
CA ASP A 400 -77.85 66.07 -5.76
C ASP A 400 -77.88 64.62 -6.24
N GLU A 401 -78.63 64.27 -7.31
CA GLU A 401 -78.56 62.94 -7.94
C GLU A 401 -77.19 62.66 -8.59
N GLU A 402 -76.61 63.59 -9.35
CA GLU A 402 -75.26 63.42 -9.93
C GLU A 402 -74.16 63.35 -8.85
N LYS A 403 -74.29 64.15 -7.79
CA LYS A 403 -73.35 64.14 -6.67
C LYS A 403 -73.48 62.88 -5.82
N GLU A 404 -74.68 62.36 -5.66
CA GLU A 404 -74.92 61.13 -4.90
C GLU A 404 -74.55 59.89 -5.72
N THR A 405 -74.74 59.90 -7.04
CA THR A 405 -74.21 58.84 -7.95
C THR A 405 -72.68 58.85 -7.98
N LEU A 406 -72.02 60.01 -8.06
CA LEU A 406 -70.56 60.11 -7.97
C LEU A 406 -70.02 59.65 -6.60
N LYS A 407 -70.69 60.00 -5.49
CA LYS A 407 -70.31 59.47 -4.16
C LYS A 407 -70.52 57.97 -4.04
N ASN A 408 -71.57 57.42 -4.65
CA ASN A 408 -71.81 55.98 -4.68
C ASN A 408 -70.74 55.26 -5.51
N GLN A 409 -70.37 55.78 -6.67
CA GLN A 409 -69.24 55.27 -7.47
C GLN A 409 -67.90 55.39 -6.73
N LEU A 410 -67.68 56.48 -6.00
CA LEU A 410 -66.48 56.66 -5.19
C LEU A 410 -66.42 55.62 -4.05
N ARG A 411 -67.55 55.37 -3.37
CA ARG A 411 -67.67 54.28 -2.38
C ARG A 411 -67.45 52.91 -2.98
N GLU A 412 -67.98 52.65 -4.16
CA GLU A 412 -67.81 51.37 -4.86
C GLU A 412 -66.35 51.14 -5.24
N MET A 413 -65.68 52.14 -5.79
CA MET A 413 -64.23 52.08 -6.05
C MET A 413 -63.40 51.97 -4.77
N GLU A 414 -63.80 52.62 -3.67
CA GLU A 414 -63.16 52.46 -2.36
C GLU A 414 -63.32 51.02 -1.83
N LEU A 415 -64.46 50.38 -2.07
CA LEU A 415 -64.75 48.99 -1.71
C LEU A 415 -63.96 48.00 -2.57
N GLU A 416 -63.89 48.22 -3.88
CA GLU A 416 -63.06 47.42 -4.79
C GLU A 416 -61.56 47.56 -4.46
N LEU A 417 -61.10 48.77 -4.14
CA LEU A 417 -59.73 49.01 -3.70
C LEU A 417 -59.43 48.29 -2.38
N ALA A 418 -60.38 48.30 -1.43
CA ALA A 418 -60.25 47.57 -0.18
C ALA A 418 -60.21 46.04 -0.41
N GLN A 419 -61.05 45.50 -1.29
CA GLN A 419 -61.02 44.08 -1.68
C GLN A 419 -59.70 43.70 -2.37
N THR A 420 -59.21 44.52 -3.29
CA THR A 420 -57.96 44.25 -4.00
C THR A 420 -56.76 44.30 -3.05
N LYS A 421 -56.76 45.24 -2.09
CA LYS A 421 -55.74 45.29 -1.03
C LYS A 421 -55.80 44.06 -0.11
N LEU A 422 -56.99 43.58 0.22
CA LEU A 422 -57.16 42.35 1.01
C LEU A 422 -56.58 41.15 0.25
N GLN A 423 -56.89 41.01 -1.04
CA GLN A 423 -56.35 39.94 -1.88
C GLN A 423 -54.83 40.02 -2.03
N LEU A 424 -54.26 41.23 -2.10
CA LEU A 424 -52.81 41.42 -2.14
C LEU A 424 -52.16 40.93 -0.84
N VAL A 425 -52.70 41.30 0.32
CA VAL A 425 -52.18 40.87 1.62
C VAL A 425 -52.32 39.34 1.79
N GLU A 426 -53.43 38.75 1.35
CA GLU A 426 -53.60 37.29 1.35
C GLU A 426 -52.59 36.58 0.44
N ALA A 427 -52.27 37.16 -0.72
CA ALA A 427 -51.24 36.64 -1.62
C ALA A 427 -49.83 36.77 -1.02
N GLU A 428 -49.51 37.91 -0.40
CA GLU A 428 -48.24 38.14 0.29
C GLU A 428 -48.05 37.16 1.45
N CYS A 429 -49.08 36.94 2.27
CA CYS A 429 -49.06 35.92 3.32
C CYS A 429 -48.81 34.51 2.77
N LYS A 430 -49.45 34.14 1.64
CA LYS A 430 -49.22 32.84 0.99
C LYS A 430 -47.79 32.70 0.44
N ILE A 431 -47.25 33.76 -0.15
CA ILE A 431 -45.85 33.77 -0.64
C ILE A 431 -44.90 33.57 0.54
N GLN A 432 -45.12 34.28 1.65
CA GLN A 432 -44.29 34.18 2.84
C GLN A 432 -44.34 32.77 3.46
N ASP A 433 -45.52 32.13 3.47
CA ASP A 433 -45.67 30.75 3.94
C ASP A 433 -44.97 29.74 3.01
N LEU A 434 -45.05 29.94 1.69
CA LEU A 434 -44.32 29.12 0.71
C LEU A 434 -42.80 29.28 0.82
N GLU A 435 -42.31 30.50 1.06
CA GLU A 435 -40.89 30.77 1.30
C GLU A 435 -40.39 30.07 2.57
N HIS A 436 -41.21 30.06 3.63
CA HIS A 436 -40.88 29.33 4.85
C HIS A 436 -40.81 27.81 4.61
N HIS A 437 -41.78 27.23 3.90
CA HIS A 437 -41.77 25.81 3.52
C HIS A 437 -40.55 25.47 2.65
N LEU A 438 -40.19 26.33 1.70
CA LEU A 438 -38.99 26.15 0.87
C LEU A 438 -37.71 26.18 1.72
N GLY A 439 -37.62 27.08 2.69
CA GLY A 439 -36.49 27.17 3.61
C GLY A 439 -36.34 25.91 4.49
N LEU A 440 -37.46 25.37 4.98
CA LEU A 440 -37.47 24.09 5.73
C LEU A 440 -37.00 22.92 4.86
N ALA A 441 -37.54 22.79 3.64
CA ALA A 441 -37.14 21.74 2.71
C ALA A 441 -35.65 21.82 2.33
N LEU A 442 -35.12 23.03 2.10
CA LEU A 442 -33.69 23.25 1.84
C LEU A 442 -32.80 22.82 3.01
N ASN A 443 -33.23 23.11 4.25
CA ASN A 443 -32.52 22.68 5.45
C ASN A 443 -32.53 21.17 5.62
N GLU A 444 -33.65 20.50 5.33
CA GLU A 444 -33.75 19.03 5.35
C GLU A 444 -32.84 18.39 4.30
N VAL A 445 -32.82 18.91 3.07
CA VAL A 445 -31.92 18.42 2.01
C VAL A 445 -30.45 18.60 2.38
N GLN A 446 -30.09 19.76 2.97
CA GLN A 446 -28.72 19.98 3.46
C GLN A 446 -28.35 19.04 4.62
N ALA A 447 -29.26 18.80 5.56
CA ALA A 447 -29.06 17.87 6.66
C ALA A 447 -28.90 16.42 6.17
N ALA A 448 -29.72 15.99 5.22
CA ALA A 448 -29.61 14.69 4.58
C ALA A 448 -28.28 14.54 3.83
N LYS A 449 -27.83 15.58 3.10
CA LYS A 449 -26.54 15.59 2.40
C LYS A 449 -25.35 15.47 3.35
N LYS A 450 -25.35 16.21 4.47
CA LYS A 450 -24.30 16.11 5.51
C LYS A 450 -24.28 14.73 6.16
N THR A 451 -25.46 14.16 6.44
CA THR A 451 -25.59 12.83 7.06
C THR A 451 -25.11 11.72 6.13
N TRP A 452 -25.49 11.79 4.84
CA TRP A 452 -25.02 10.87 3.82
C TRP A 452 -23.50 10.96 3.63
N PHE A 453 -22.96 12.17 3.54
CA PHE A 453 -21.51 12.39 3.38
C PHE A 453 -20.72 11.85 4.58
N ASN A 454 -21.21 12.06 5.81
CA ASN A 454 -20.60 11.53 7.02
C ASN A 454 -20.67 10.01 7.10
N ARG A 455 -21.79 9.38 6.68
CA ARG A 455 -21.92 7.91 6.61
C ARG A 455 -21.01 7.30 5.56
N THR A 456 -20.91 7.90 4.38
CA THR A 456 -20.03 7.42 3.31
C THR A 456 -18.55 7.56 3.69
N LEU A 457 -18.14 8.68 4.29
CA LEU A 457 -16.77 8.87 4.79
C LEU A 457 -16.42 7.92 5.93
N SER A 458 -17.35 7.69 6.87
CA SER A 458 -17.10 6.75 7.96
C SER A 458 -17.01 5.31 7.47
N SER A 459 -17.86 4.89 6.52
CA SER A 459 -17.76 3.57 5.86
C SER A 459 -16.47 3.38 5.06
N ILE A 460 -15.96 4.43 4.38
CA ILE A 460 -14.66 4.36 3.69
C ILE A 460 -13.51 4.27 4.70
N LYS A 461 -13.61 4.96 5.84
CA LYS A 461 -12.58 4.94 6.90
C LYS A 461 -12.53 3.59 7.64
N THR A 462 -13.67 2.91 7.83
CA THR A 462 -13.68 1.54 8.34
C THR A 462 -13.20 0.51 7.30
N ALA A 463 -13.43 0.75 6.01
CA ALA A 463 -12.94 -0.14 4.95
C ALA A 463 -11.42 -0.06 4.71
N THR A 464 -10.74 1.01 5.14
CA THR A 464 -9.31 1.26 4.89
C THR A 464 -8.37 1.00 6.07
N GLY A 465 -8.88 0.47 7.20
CA GLY A 465 -8.06 -0.22 8.20
C GLY A 465 -6.77 0.49 8.64
N VAL A 466 -6.84 1.72 9.14
CA VAL A 466 -5.73 2.35 9.88
C VAL A 466 -6.12 2.48 11.34
N GLN A 467 -5.85 1.42 12.11
CA GLN A 467 -5.76 1.49 13.57
C GLN A 467 -4.41 2.13 13.93
N GLY A 468 -4.42 3.45 14.13
CA GLY A 468 -3.35 4.12 14.89
C GLY A 468 -3.51 3.75 16.36
N LYS A 469 -2.54 2.98 16.89
CA LYS A 469 -2.32 2.84 18.34
C LYS A 469 -1.88 4.20 18.88
N GLU A 470 -2.72 4.84 19.71
CA GLU A 470 -2.28 5.90 20.60
C GLU A 470 -1.83 5.29 21.93
N THR A 471 -0.57 5.53 22.24
CA THR A 471 0.05 5.43 23.56
C THR A 471 -0.44 6.55 24.47
N CYS A 472 -0.99 6.18 25.63
CA CYS A 472 -0.71 6.79 26.94
C CYS A 472 -0.94 5.73 28.01
#